data_AF-A0A8K0NGN4-F1
#
_entry.id   AF-A0A8K0NGN4-F1
#
_cell.length_a   1.000
_cell.length_b   1.000
_cell.length_c   1.000
_cell.angle_alpha   90.00
_cell.angle_beta   90.00
_cell.angle_gamma   90.00
#
_symmetry.space_group_name_H-M   'P 1'
#
loop_
_entity.id
_entity.type
_entity.pdbx_description
1 polymer ?
#
loop_
_entity_poly.entity_id
_entity_poly.type
_entity_poly.pdbx_seq_one_letter_code
_entity_poly.pdbx_strand_id
1 'polypeptide(L)'
;LQALDLLRTGRLFARTAVQTTPKRFLFVPILRADAPGRVSPPLTPYLNDFFVLSHWHDPLEGEGEGDESSSASSVVRRDDADPLPVHISDEVIITADEQAERSPVAKVAHGWHTKQQDINHLARLSHQVQVDIDVTRYQMNIVSFLRMHRAVHDGVTPAATRHFGKLMRCLASLHSLDYVTPALVRLAAKKTYMHRIRITAPENERSMQWGSDLDAVAALLDGVGPEHVIDDVLNTVTVPI
;
A
#
# COMPACT_ATOMS: atom_id res chain seq x y z
N LEU A 1 23.48 0.20 -2.84
CA LEU A 1 24.24 0.83 -1.73
C LEU A 1 23.91 2.30 -1.58
N GLN A 2 24.09 3.14 -2.61
CA GLN A 2 23.84 4.59 -2.52
C GLN A 2 22.45 4.99 -1.98
N ALA A 3 21.36 4.34 -2.42
CA ALA A 3 20.02 4.63 -1.89
C ALA A 3 19.88 4.31 -0.39
N LEU A 4 20.53 3.25 0.10
CA LEU A 4 20.51 2.88 1.51
C LEU A 4 21.31 3.88 2.34
N ASP A 5 22.46 4.33 1.83
CA ASP A 5 23.27 5.36 2.48
C ASP A 5 22.51 6.68 2.55
N LEU A 6 21.79 7.05 1.49
CA LEU A 6 20.90 8.21 1.47
C LEU A 6 19.83 8.11 2.56
N LEU A 7 19.10 6.98 2.60
CA LEU A 7 17.99 6.78 3.54
C LEU A 7 18.44 6.70 5.00
N ARG A 8 19.64 6.16 5.26
CA ARG A 8 20.17 6.00 6.62
C ARG A 8 20.90 7.24 7.12
N THR A 9 21.70 7.89 6.27
CA THR A 9 22.61 8.97 6.69
C THR A 9 22.17 10.35 6.22
N GLY A 10 21.20 10.43 5.31
CA GLY A 10 20.81 11.68 4.65
C GLY A 10 21.91 12.23 3.73
N ARG A 11 22.86 11.39 3.31
CA ARG A 11 23.98 11.80 2.46
C ARG A 11 24.09 10.90 1.24
N LEU A 12 24.20 11.54 0.08
CA LEU A 12 24.53 10.89 -1.19
C LEU A 12 26.00 11.14 -1.49
N PHE A 13 26.79 10.08 -1.56
CA PHE A 13 28.19 10.15 -1.97
C PHE A 13 28.27 9.92 -3.48
N ALA A 14 28.49 10.99 -4.25
CA ALA A 14 28.81 10.92 -5.67
C ALA A 14 30.34 10.94 -5.88
N ARG A 15 30.80 10.65 -7.10
CA ARG A 15 32.23 10.58 -7.42
C ARG A 15 32.99 11.88 -7.10
N THR A 16 32.32 13.02 -7.20
CA THR A 16 32.93 14.36 -7.11
C THR A 16 32.34 15.23 -6.02
N ALA A 17 31.28 14.78 -5.33
CA ALA A 17 30.59 15.61 -4.35
C ALA A 17 29.80 14.75 -3.35
N VAL A 18 29.58 15.31 -2.16
CA VAL A 18 28.64 14.78 -1.18
C VAL A 18 27.43 15.70 -1.14
N GLN A 19 26.25 15.18 -1.50
CA GLN A 19 25.00 15.91 -1.39
C GLN A 19 24.29 15.51 -0.10
N THR A 20 23.80 16.49 0.66
CA THR A 20 23.07 16.23 1.91
C THR A 20 21.58 16.50 1.68
N THR A 21 20.72 15.59 2.13
CA THR A 21 19.27 15.76 2.04
C THR A 21 18.77 16.73 3.11
N PRO A 22 17.68 17.47 2.83
CA PRO A 22 16.98 18.22 3.85
C PRO A 22 16.54 17.33 5.03
N LYS A 23 16.24 17.94 6.19
CA LYS A 23 15.76 17.20 7.38
C LYS A 23 14.50 16.38 7.12
N ARG A 24 13.66 16.83 6.18
CA ARG A 24 12.47 16.14 5.70
C ARG A 24 12.58 16.03 4.19
N PHE A 25 12.64 14.81 3.70
CA PHE A 25 12.67 14.52 2.28
C PHE A 25 11.81 13.29 2.01
N LEU A 26 11.29 13.22 0.80
CA LEU A 26 10.57 12.06 0.30
C LEU A 26 11.48 11.35 -0.71
N PHE A 27 11.55 10.04 -0.61
CA PHE A 27 12.30 9.21 -1.56
C PHE A 27 11.31 8.26 -2.23
N VAL A 28 11.06 8.47 -3.53
CA VAL A 28 10.13 7.68 -4.34
C VAL A 28 10.93 6.93 -5.41
N PRO A 29 11.14 5.61 -5.26
CA PRO A 29 11.73 4.81 -6.32
C PRO A 29 10.70 4.57 -7.41
N ILE A 30 11.06 4.84 -8.66
CA ILE A 30 10.27 4.47 -9.83
C ILE A 30 10.91 3.21 -10.42
N LEU A 31 10.14 2.13 -10.47
CA LEU A 31 10.63 0.81 -10.87
C LEU A 31 9.73 0.28 -12.00
N ARG A 32 10.35 -0.34 -13.01
CA ARG A 32 9.61 -1.12 -14.00
C ARG A 32 9.27 -2.48 -13.39
N ALA A 33 8.03 -2.90 -13.55
CA ALA A 33 7.54 -4.21 -13.09
C ALA A 33 6.57 -4.75 -14.13
N ASP A 34 6.67 -6.05 -14.42
CA ASP A 34 5.80 -6.71 -15.41
C ASP A 34 4.44 -7.09 -14.80
N ALA A 35 4.36 -7.15 -13.47
CA ALA A 35 3.14 -7.42 -12.71
C ALA A 35 3.21 -6.74 -11.32
N PRO A 36 2.06 -6.51 -10.65
CA PRO A 36 2.04 -5.95 -9.30
C PRO A 36 2.92 -6.77 -8.35
N GLY A 37 3.73 -6.10 -7.52
CA GLY A 37 4.65 -6.76 -6.59
C GLY A 37 5.82 -7.53 -7.21
N ARG A 38 5.84 -7.75 -8.53
CA ARG A 38 6.90 -8.48 -9.25
C ARG A 38 7.87 -7.51 -9.93
N VAL A 39 8.76 -6.93 -9.12
CA VAL A 39 9.88 -6.13 -9.61
C VAL A 39 11.05 -7.05 -9.95
N SER A 40 11.61 -6.94 -11.16
CA SER A 40 12.82 -7.64 -11.58
C SER A 40 13.94 -6.64 -11.90
N PRO A 41 15.09 -6.65 -11.19
CA PRO A 41 15.41 -7.48 -10.02
C PRO A 41 14.67 -7.02 -8.74
N PRO A 42 14.39 -7.94 -7.78
CA PRO A 42 13.69 -7.60 -6.55
C PRO A 42 14.54 -6.67 -5.67
N LEU A 43 13.88 -5.74 -4.96
CA LEU A 43 14.54 -4.90 -3.97
C LEU A 43 15.11 -5.76 -2.84
N THR A 44 16.29 -5.41 -2.34
CA THR A 44 16.89 -6.11 -1.19
C THR A 44 16.00 -5.97 0.05
N PRO A 45 15.92 -6.99 0.93
CA PRO A 45 15.02 -6.96 2.09
C PRO A 45 15.24 -5.71 2.96
N TYR A 46 16.51 -5.37 3.18
CA TYR A 46 16.91 -4.23 3.99
C TYR A 46 16.44 -2.89 3.42
N LEU A 47 16.50 -2.71 2.09
CA LEU A 47 16.02 -1.49 1.46
C LEU A 47 14.49 -1.42 1.49
N ASN A 48 13.84 -2.57 1.33
CA ASN A 48 12.40 -2.70 1.34
C ASN A 48 11.76 -2.21 2.66
N ASP A 49 12.45 -2.45 3.77
CA ASP A 49 12.01 -2.01 5.10
C ASP A 49 11.93 -0.49 5.27
N PHE A 50 12.63 0.29 4.44
CA PHE A 50 12.54 1.76 4.46
C PHE A 50 11.31 2.30 3.73
N PHE A 51 10.66 1.52 2.87
CA PHE A 51 9.51 1.98 2.09
C PHE A 51 8.19 1.68 2.79
N VAL A 52 7.42 2.73 3.07
CA VAL A 52 6.12 2.63 3.77
C VAL A 52 5.07 1.94 2.91
N LEU A 53 5.03 2.26 1.62
CA LEU A 53 4.03 1.77 0.68
C LEU A 53 4.62 1.62 -0.72
N SER A 54 3.92 0.85 -1.54
CA SER A 54 4.12 0.76 -2.99
C SER A 54 2.79 0.92 -3.72
N HIS A 55 2.89 1.33 -4.98
CA HIS A 55 1.78 1.39 -5.89
C HIS A 55 2.29 0.95 -7.26
N TRP A 56 1.58 0.00 -7.85
CA TRP A 56 1.75 -0.38 -9.24
C TRP A 56 0.71 0.34 -10.08
N HIS A 57 1.11 0.76 -11.27
CA HIS A 57 0.25 1.42 -12.25
C HIS A 57 0.14 0.47 -13.45
N ASP A 58 -1.09 0.14 -13.84
CA ASP A 58 -1.33 -0.66 -15.04
C ASP A 58 -1.13 0.23 -16.28
N PRO A 59 -0.27 -0.11 -17.24
CA PRO A 59 -0.15 0.66 -18.47
C PRO A 59 -1.45 0.69 -19.29
N LEU A 60 -2.33 -0.31 -19.17
CA LEU A 60 -3.56 -0.41 -19.96
C LEU A 60 -4.71 0.44 -19.39
N GLU A 61 -4.65 0.83 -18.11
CA GLU A 61 -5.66 1.71 -17.48
C GLU A 61 -5.67 3.12 -18.10
N GLY A 62 -4.61 3.53 -18.83
CA GLY A 62 -4.49 4.87 -19.41
C GLY A 62 -4.90 5.00 -20.88
N GLU A 63 -5.20 3.90 -21.59
CA GLU A 63 -5.46 3.91 -23.03
C GLU A 63 -6.95 3.74 -23.41
N GLY A 64 -7.83 3.56 -22.42
CA GLY A 64 -9.28 3.54 -22.61
C GLY A 64 -9.88 4.93 -22.43
N GLU A 65 -10.40 5.53 -23.50
CA GLU A 65 -11.42 6.56 -23.38
C GLU A 65 -12.62 5.98 -22.61
N GLY A 66 -12.82 6.45 -21.37
CA GLY A 66 -14.07 6.31 -20.64
C GLY A 66 -14.21 5.04 -19.78
N ASP A 67 -13.39 4.89 -18.74
CA ASP A 67 -13.88 4.38 -17.45
C ASP A 67 -12.91 4.80 -16.32
N GLU A 68 -13.20 5.93 -15.67
CA GLU A 68 -12.46 6.44 -14.48
C GLU A 68 -12.74 5.59 -13.23
N SER A 69 -12.76 4.26 -13.36
CA SER A 69 -13.33 3.34 -12.36
C SER A 69 -12.29 2.56 -11.53
N SER A 70 -10.98 2.77 -11.73
CA SER A 70 -9.94 1.98 -11.01
C SER A 70 -9.05 2.78 -10.04
N SER A 71 -8.89 4.10 -10.25
CA SER A 71 -7.97 4.93 -9.44
C SER A 71 -8.64 5.99 -8.57
N ALA A 72 -9.96 6.10 -8.63
CA ALA A 72 -10.71 7.16 -7.98
C ALA A 72 -11.89 6.53 -7.24
N SER A 73 -11.70 6.09 -6.00
CA SER A 73 -12.82 5.64 -5.19
C SER A 73 -12.46 5.73 -3.70
N SER A 74 -12.91 6.79 -3.01
CA SER A 74 -12.98 6.90 -1.52
C SER A 74 -13.14 8.36 -1.04
N VAL A 75 -14.38 8.64 -0.68
CA VAL A 75 -15.00 9.73 0.08
C VAL A 75 -16.37 9.14 0.47
N VAL A 76 -17.06 9.59 1.52
CA VAL A 76 -18.50 9.40 1.75
C VAL A 76 -18.96 10.74 2.31
N ARG A 77 -19.95 11.36 1.66
CA ARG A 77 -20.66 12.52 2.23
C ARG A 77 -21.87 11.99 3.00
N ARG A 78 -22.07 12.53 4.19
CA ARG A 78 -23.17 12.22 5.09
C ARG A 78 -24.24 13.28 4.88
N ASP A 79 -25.42 12.90 4.38
CA ASP A 79 -26.63 13.71 4.48
C ASP A 79 -27.72 12.89 5.17
N ASP A 80 -28.39 13.54 6.13
CA ASP A 80 -29.46 12.99 6.97
C ASP A 80 -30.79 12.92 6.19
N ALA A 81 -31.28 11.70 5.86
CA ALA A 81 -32.71 11.36 5.78
C ALA A 81 -32.93 9.87 5.39
N ASP A 82 -33.55 9.13 6.32
CA ASP A 82 -34.28 7.85 6.25
C ASP A 82 -33.60 6.53 5.78
N PRO A 83 -33.94 5.36 6.41
CA PRO A 83 -33.17 4.12 6.29
C PRO A 83 -33.91 3.03 5.48
N LEU A 84 -33.28 2.41 4.46
CA LEU A 84 -33.61 1.08 3.92
C LEU A 84 -32.57 0.65 2.84
N PRO A 85 -32.49 -0.64 2.47
CA PRO A 85 -31.58 -1.65 2.99
C PRO A 85 -30.13 -1.56 2.47
N VAL A 86 -29.21 -1.96 3.34
CA VAL A 86 -27.75 -1.93 3.18
C VAL A 86 -27.29 -2.98 2.15
N HIS A 87 -27.01 -2.53 0.92
CA HIS A 87 -26.03 -3.17 0.04
C HIS A 87 -24.75 -2.34 0.13
N ILE A 88 -23.73 -2.88 0.81
CA ILE A 88 -22.42 -2.22 1.00
C ILE A 88 -21.65 -2.32 -0.32
N SER A 89 -21.88 -1.34 -1.19
CA SER A 89 -20.97 -0.96 -2.26
C SER A 89 -20.33 0.34 -1.80
N ASP A 90 -19.20 0.20 -1.12
CA ASP A 90 -18.41 1.29 -0.58
C ASP A 90 -17.69 2.02 -1.72
N GLU A 91 -17.90 3.34 -1.84
CA GLU A 91 -16.94 4.40 -2.25
C GLU A 91 -17.66 5.60 -2.90
N VAL A 92 -17.51 6.81 -2.34
CA VAL A 92 -18.00 8.11 -2.87
C VAL A 92 -16.77 9.00 -3.24
N ILE A 93 -16.91 10.09 -4.02
CA ILE A 93 -15.82 11.05 -4.33
C ILE A 93 -16.36 12.49 -4.36
N ILE A 94 -15.50 13.47 -4.04
CA ILE A 94 -15.76 14.91 -4.22
C ILE A 94 -15.34 15.30 -5.64
N THR A 95 -16.32 15.46 -6.53
CA THR A 95 -16.09 16.11 -7.83
C THR A 95 -15.93 17.62 -7.63
N ALA A 96 -14.86 18.18 -8.20
CA ALA A 96 -14.72 19.61 -8.41
C ALA A 96 -15.26 19.93 -9.81
N ASP A 97 -16.04 21.00 -9.86
CA ASP A 97 -16.91 21.44 -10.96
C ASP A 97 -16.28 21.39 -12.37
N GLU A 98 -17.00 20.79 -13.30
CA GLU A 98 -16.62 20.55 -14.71
C GLU A 98 -16.85 21.80 -15.58
N GLN A 99 -15.99 22.82 -15.54
CA GLN A 99 -15.89 23.81 -16.63
C GLN A 99 -14.48 24.39 -16.76
N ALA A 100 -13.51 23.63 -17.28
CA ALA A 100 -12.25 24.20 -17.77
C ALA A 100 -11.63 23.36 -18.89
N GLU A 101 -11.94 23.77 -20.13
CA GLU A 101 -11.41 23.19 -21.35
C GLU A 101 -9.87 23.25 -21.46
N ARG A 102 -9.31 22.14 -21.98
CA ARG A 102 -8.03 22.00 -22.72
C ARG A 102 -6.71 21.96 -21.94
N SER A 103 -6.15 20.73 -21.96
CA SER A 103 -4.76 20.26 -21.75
C SER A 103 -4.31 19.97 -20.28
N PRO A 104 -4.22 18.70 -19.84
CA PRO A 104 -4.09 18.38 -18.41
C PRO A 104 -2.64 18.25 -17.88
N VAL A 105 -1.62 18.05 -18.71
CA VAL A 105 -0.29 17.66 -18.17
C VAL A 105 0.59 18.85 -17.76
N ALA A 106 0.43 20.03 -18.36
CA ALA A 106 1.33 21.17 -18.13
C ALA A 106 0.82 22.20 -17.11
N LYS A 107 -0.48 22.18 -16.74
CA LYS A 107 -1.10 23.22 -15.90
C LYS A 107 -1.18 22.88 -14.40
N VAL A 108 -0.90 21.64 -13.98
CA VAL A 108 -0.93 21.26 -12.55
C VAL A 108 0.36 21.69 -11.80
N ALA A 109 1.41 22.09 -12.51
CA ALA A 109 2.73 22.37 -11.93
C ALA A 109 2.83 23.69 -11.11
N HIS A 110 1.82 24.57 -11.13
CA HIS A 110 1.89 25.90 -10.50
C HIS A 110 0.97 26.05 -9.28
N GLY A 111 0.92 25.07 -8.37
CA GLY A 111 0.10 25.21 -7.16
C GLY A 111 0.37 24.27 -6.00
N TRP A 112 1.08 23.16 -6.21
CA TRP A 112 1.32 22.18 -5.13
C TRP A 112 2.58 22.53 -4.33
N HIS A 113 2.62 23.72 -3.76
CA HIS A 113 3.54 24.01 -2.66
C HIS A 113 2.85 23.58 -1.36
N THR A 114 2.91 22.29 -1.03
CA THR A 114 2.52 21.84 0.31
C THR A 114 3.40 22.56 1.31
N LYS A 115 2.83 23.51 2.06
CA LYS A 115 3.62 24.27 3.02
C LYS A 115 4.07 23.32 4.12
N GLN A 116 5.20 23.63 4.73
CA GLN A 116 5.68 22.81 5.84
C GLN A 116 4.66 22.72 6.98
N GLN A 117 3.83 23.76 7.13
CA GLN A 117 2.72 23.84 8.08
C GLN A 117 1.63 22.80 7.77
N ASP A 118 1.25 22.63 6.51
CA ASP A 118 0.20 21.69 6.10
C ASP A 118 0.64 20.24 6.36
N ILE A 119 1.90 19.92 6.04
CA ILE A 119 2.48 18.60 6.34
C ILE A 119 2.51 18.34 7.85
N ASN A 120 2.87 19.35 8.65
CA ASN A 120 2.83 19.23 10.11
C ASN A 120 1.41 19.05 10.64
N HIS A 121 0.44 19.72 10.03
CA HIS A 121 -0.96 19.61 10.39
C HIS A 121 -1.50 18.20 10.11
N LEU A 122 -1.29 17.68 8.89
CA LEU A 122 -1.64 16.31 8.52
C LEU A 122 -0.95 15.26 9.43
N ALA A 123 0.33 15.47 9.76
CA ALA A 123 1.03 14.58 10.69
C ALA A 123 0.44 14.59 12.10
N ARG A 124 -0.10 15.73 12.57
CA ARG A 124 -0.80 15.81 13.86
C ARG A 124 -2.16 15.11 13.78
N LEU A 125 -2.90 15.32 12.70
CA LEU A 125 -4.20 14.68 12.48
C LEU A 125 -4.05 13.16 12.47
N SER A 126 -3.07 12.61 11.73
CA SER A 126 -2.85 11.16 11.68
C SER A 126 -2.46 10.54 13.03
N HIS A 127 -1.90 11.33 13.95
CA HIS A 127 -1.62 10.87 15.32
C HIS A 127 -2.86 10.88 16.22
N GLN A 128 -3.87 11.68 15.90
CA GLN A 128 -5.11 11.83 16.67
C GLN A 128 -6.24 10.91 16.20
N VAL A 129 -6.09 10.30 15.02
CA VAL A 129 -7.04 9.31 14.49
C VAL A 129 -7.22 8.16 15.49
N GLN A 130 -8.47 7.90 15.85
CA GLN A 130 -8.88 6.83 16.75
C GLN A 130 -8.87 5.49 16.01
N VAL A 131 -8.46 4.43 16.72
CA VAL A 131 -8.45 3.07 16.19
C VAL A 131 -9.11 2.19 17.21
N ASP A 132 -10.25 1.61 16.85
CA ASP A 132 -10.96 0.69 17.72
C ASP A 132 -10.17 -0.60 17.95
N ILE A 133 -10.48 -1.25 19.07
CA ILE A 133 -9.82 -2.50 19.48
C ILE A 133 -10.09 -3.59 18.44
N ASP A 134 -11.29 -3.64 17.86
CA ASP A 134 -11.65 -4.64 16.86
C ASP A 134 -10.95 -4.41 15.52
N VAL A 135 -10.73 -3.14 15.14
CA VAL A 135 -9.92 -2.79 13.95
C VAL A 135 -8.44 -3.13 14.19
N THR A 136 -7.93 -2.90 15.39
CA THR A 136 -6.57 -3.32 15.79
C THR A 136 -6.43 -4.84 15.74
N ARG A 137 -7.46 -5.58 16.20
CA ARG A 137 -7.50 -7.05 16.09
C ARG A 137 -7.53 -7.49 14.63
N TYR A 138 -8.34 -6.85 13.79
CA TYR A 138 -8.41 -7.11 12.35
C TYR A 138 -7.05 -6.91 11.68
N GLN A 139 -6.36 -5.81 11.99
CA GLN A 139 -5.00 -5.55 11.52
C GLN A 139 -4.04 -6.68 11.91
N MET A 140 -4.05 -7.11 13.18
CA MET A 140 -3.15 -8.15 13.68
C MET A 140 -3.49 -9.54 13.11
N ASN A 141 -4.78 -9.82 12.85
CA ASN A 141 -5.21 -11.03 12.16
C ASN A 141 -4.63 -11.06 10.75
N ILE A 142 -4.79 -10.00 9.96
CA ILE A 142 -4.20 -9.91 8.61
C ILE A 142 -2.68 -10.20 8.66
N VAL A 143 -1.96 -9.56 9.57
CA VAL A 143 -0.51 -9.77 9.73
C VAL A 143 -0.18 -11.24 10.05
N SER A 144 -0.97 -11.87 10.91
CA SER A 144 -0.77 -13.26 11.32
C SER A 144 -1.05 -14.23 10.17
N PHE A 145 -2.15 -14.03 9.43
CA PHE A 145 -2.50 -14.85 8.27
C PHE A 145 -1.49 -14.69 7.13
N LEU A 146 -0.99 -13.48 6.87
CA LEU A 146 0.11 -13.25 5.91
C LEU A 146 1.39 -14.02 6.29
N ARG A 147 1.74 -14.06 7.58
CA ARG A 147 2.91 -14.83 8.07
C ARG A 147 2.71 -16.34 7.99
N MET A 148 1.48 -16.80 8.11
CA MET A 148 1.15 -18.22 8.07
C MET A 148 0.80 -18.71 6.66
N HIS A 149 0.65 -17.81 5.68
CA HIS A 149 0.29 -18.15 4.32
C HIS A 149 1.33 -19.09 3.67
N ARG A 150 0.85 -20.15 3.03
CA ARG A 150 1.71 -21.22 2.48
C ARG A 150 2.74 -20.70 1.47
N ALA A 151 2.31 -19.83 0.56
CA ALA A 151 3.13 -19.29 -0.50
C ALA A 151 4.13 -18.20 -0.06
N VAL A 152 4.08 -17.72 1.19
CA VAL A 152 4.93 -16.62 1.66
C VAL A 152 6.23 -17.17 2.25
N HIS A 153 7.36 -16.66 1.77
CA HIS A 153 8.68 -16.95 2.33
C HIS A 153 9.05 -15.94 3.41
N ASP A 154 8.99 -14.65 3.06
CA ASP A 154 9.32 -13.51 3.93
C ASP A 154 8.61 -12.24 3.43
N GLY A 155 8.73 -11.14 4.17
CA GLY A 155 8.20 -9.82 3.83
C GLY A 155 7.35 -9.19 4.93
N VAL A 156 6.89 -9.99 5.89
CA VAL A 156 6.01 -9.53 6.98
C VAL A 156 6.83 -9.19 8.23
N THR A 157 7.78 -8.27 8.09
CA THR A 157 8.70 -7.84 9.16
C THR A 157 7.97 -7.01 10.24
N PRO A 158 8.53 -6.89 11.47
CA PRO A 158 7.99 -5.97 12.47
C PRO A 158 7.96 -4.50 11.99
N ALA A 159 8.89 -4.11 11.12
CA ALA A 159 8.89 -2.80 10.48
C ALA A 159 7.68 -2.65 9.54
N ALA A 160 7.36 -3.67 8.74
CA ALA A 160 6.17 -3.70 7.89
C ALA A 160 4.89 -3.49 8.72
N THR A 161 4.74 -4.18 9.86
CA THR A 161 3.58 -4.00 10.75
C THR A 161 3.48 -2.58 11.30
N ARG A 162 4.60 -1.94 11.65
CA ARG A 162 4.62 -0.54 12.07
C ARG A 162 4.22 0.40 10.94
N HIS A 163 4.69 0.17 9.73
CA HIS A 163 4.32 0.96 8.55
C HIS A 163 2.84 0.80 8.20
N PHE A 164 2.33 -0.43 8.25
CA PHE A 164 0.92 -0.74 8.05
C PHE A 164 0.03 0.05 9.03
N GLY A 165 0.35 0.01 10.33
CA GLY A 165 -0.40 0.73 11.35
C GLY A 165 -0.27 2.26 11.28
N LYS A 166 0.80 2.80 10.69
CA LYS A 166 0.93 4.23 10.39
C LYS A 166 0.12 4.60 9.16
N LEU A 167 0.18 3.79 8.11
CA LEU A 167 -0.48 4.04 6.84
C LEU A 167 -2.00 4.11 7.01
N MET A 168 -2.62 3.18 7.76
CA MET A 168 -4.07 3.21 7.98
C MET A 168 -4.55 4.54 8.62
N ARG A 169 -3.77 5.08 9.57
CA ARG A 169 -4.06 6.37 10.20
C ARG A 169 -3.82 7.55 9.28
N CYS A 170 -2.75 7.51 8.49
CA CYS A 170 -2.49 8.51 7.47
C CYS A 170 -3.61 8.54 6.42
N LEU A 171 -4.07 7.38 5.96
CA LEU A 171 -5.18 7.29 5.00
C LEU A 171 -6.47 7.86 5.59
N ALA A 172 -6.83 7.50 6.83
CA ALA A 172 -8.00 8.09 7.49
C ALA A 172 -7.93 9.63 7.52
N SER A 173 -6.78 10.19 7.92
CA SER A 173 -6.60 11.64 7.94
C SER A 173 -6.66 12.30 6.56
N LEU A 174 -6.22 11.60 5.51
CA LEU A 174 -6.32 12.09 4.12
C LEU A 174 -7.76 12.06 3.61
N HIS A 175 -8.56 11.08 4.03
CA HIS A 175 -10.00 11.00 3.75
C HIS A 175 -10.85 11.86 4.71
N SER A 176 -10.23 12.72 5.52
CA SER A 176 -10.92 13.57 6.51
C SER A 176 -11.76 12.78 7.54
N LEU A 177 -11.33 11.55 7.86
CA LEU A 177 -11.91 10.71 8.89
C LEU A 177 -11.06 10.77 10.17
N ASP A 178 -11.72 10.83 11.31
CA ASP A 178 -11.12 10.82 12.65
C ASP A 178 -10.99 9.40 13.24
N TYR A 179 -11.49 8.37 12.55
CA TYR A 179 -11.36 6.97 12.91
C TYR A 179 -10.93 6.10 11.70
N VAL A 180 -10.39 4.91 11.96
CA VAL A 180 -9.98 3.95 10.92
C VAL A 180 -11.10 2.96 10.62
N THR A 181 -11.51 2.87 9.35
CA THR A 181 -12.47 1.86 8.88
C THR A 181 -11.77 0.59 8.41
N PRO A 182 -12.45 -0.58 8.42
CA PRO A 182 -11.88 -1.82 7.91
C PRO A 182 -11.49 -1.74 6.42
N ALA A 183 -12.23 -0.99 5.62
CA ALA A 183 -11.90 -0.73 4.21
C ALA A 183 -10.52 -0.07 4.05
N LEU A 184 -10.22 0.95 4.88
CA LEU A 184 -8.90 1.59 4.89
C LEU A 184 -7.80 0.64 5.34
N VAL A 185 -8.09 -0.30 6.25
CA VAL A 185 -7.13 -1.34 6.64
C VAL A 185 -6.84 -2.28 5.48
N ARG A 186 -7.85 -2.70 4.70
CA ARG A 186 -7.65 -3.53 3.50
C ARG A 186 -6.78 -2.81 2.46
N LEU A 187 -7.06 -1.54 2.20
CA LEU A 187 -6.28 -0.72 1.28
C LEU A 187 -4.83 -0.55 1.76
N ALA A 188 -4.64 -0.24 3.04
CA ALA A 188 -3.32 -0.12 3.63
C ALA A 188 -2.55 -1.44 3.56
N ALA A 189 -3.20 -2.59 3.73
CA ALA A 189 -2.56 -3.90 3.63
C ALA A 189 -2.02 -4.13 2.21
N LYS A 190 -2.84 -3.87 1.17
CA LYS A 190 -2.40 -3.94 -0.23
C LYS A 190 -1.18 -3.04 -0.47
N LYS A 191 -1.26 -1.76 -0.10
CA LYS A 191 -0.18 -0.80 -0.35
C LYS A 191 1.10 -1.09 0.45
N THR A 192 1.01 -1.61 1.68
CA THR A 192 2.19 -1.90 2.51
C THR A 192 2.88 -3.20 2.15
N TYR A 193 2.14 -4.26 1.81
CA TYR A 193 2.72 -5.60 1.65
C TYR A 193 3.06 -5.97 0.20
N MET A 194 2.50 -5.29 -0.81
CA MET A 194 2.72 -5.58 -2.23
C MET A 194 4.20 -5.64 -2.63
N HIS A 195 5.02 -4.69 -2.20
CA HIS A 195 6.45 -4.67 -2.50
C HIS A 195 7.29 -5.54 -1.56
N ARG A 196 6.69 -6.05 -0.46
CA ARG A 196 7.40 -6.72 0.63
C ARG A 196 7.37 -8.23 0.53
N ILE A 197 6.21 -8.78 0.18
CA ILE A 197 5.99 -10.23 0.16
C ILE A 197 6.87 -10.86 -0.91
N ARG A 198 7.58 -11.92 -0.50
CA ARG A 198 8.35 -12.77 -1.40
C ARG A 198 7.74 -14.16 -1.39
N ILE A 199 7.48 -14.66 -2.59
CA ILE A 199 6.92 -15.99 -2.79
C ILE A 199 8.02 -17.04 -2.57
N THR A 200 7.65 -18.12 -1.88
CA THR A 200 8.53 -19.27 -1.62
C THR A 200 8.80 -20.06 -2.89
N ALA A 201 10.03 -20.52 -3.08
CA ALA A 201 10.34 -21.50 -4.12
C ALA A 201 9.72 -22.86 -3.74
N PRO A 202 9.22 -23.66 -4.71
CA PRO A 202 8.55 -24.94 -4.42
C PRO A 202 9.36 -25.88 -3.51
N GLU A 203 10.67 -25.94 -3.71
CA GLU A 203 11.61 -26.75 -2.92
C GLU A 203 11.66 -26.38 -1.42
N ASN A 204 11.42 -25.11 -1.11
CA ASN A 204 11.53 -24.54 0.25
C ASN A 204 10.17 -24.40 0.93
N GLU A 205 9.10 -24.89 0.32
CA GLU A 205 7.77 -24.84 0.90
C GLU A 205 7.68 -25.74 2.14
N ARG A 206 6.92 -25.32 3.15
CA ARG A 206 6.87 -26.00 4.47
C ARG A 206 6.42 -27.46 4.38
N SER A 207 5.53 -27.79 3.45
CA SER A 207 5.07 -29.18 3.26
C SER A 207 6.14 -30.13 2.72
N MET A 208 7.23 -29.63 2.14
CA MET A 208 8.36 -30.45 1.68
C MET A 208 9.06 -31.15 2.85
N GLN A 209 9.06 -30.55 4.04
CA GLN A 209 9.58 -31.16 5.27
C GLN A 209 8.78 -32.40 5.71
N TRP A 210 7.57 -32.57 5.17
CA TRP A 210 6.65 -33.66 5.47
C TRP A 210 6.50 -34.65 4.30
N GLY A 211 7.39 -34.57 3.29
CA GLY A 211 7.42 -35.52 2.17
C GLY A 211 6.35 -35.28 1.11
N SER A 212 5.92 -34.03 0.92
CA SER A 212 5.02 -33.67 -0.18
C SER A 212 5.72 -33.80 -1.54
N ASP A 213 4.95 -34.06 -2.59
CA ASP A 213 5.46 -34.18 -3.96
C ASP A 213 5.79 -32.79 -4.55
N LEU A 214 7.00 -32.64 -5.09
CA LEU A 214 7.52 -31.37 -5.60
C LEU A 214 6.70 -30.86 -6.78
N ASP A 215 6.28 -31.76 -7.68
CA ASP A 215 5.49 -31.39 -8.87
C ASP A 215 4.12 -30.85 -8.47
N ALA A 216 3.50 -31.43 -7.43
CA ALA A 216 2.23 -30.95 -6.89
C ALA A 216 2.37 -29.57 -6.22
N VAL A 217 3.47 -29.32 -5.51
CA VAL A 217 3.75 -28.00 -4.91
C VAL A 217 4.05 -26.95 -5.98
N ALA A 218 4.81 -27.32 -7.02
CA ALA A 218 5.12 -26.44 -8.13
C ALA A 218 3.86 -26.03 -8.88
N ALA A 219 2.96 -26.97 -9.17
CA ALA A 219 1.67 -26.68 -9.80
C ALA A 219 0.78 -25.76 -8.94
N LEU A 220 0.84 -25.87 -7.61
CA LEU A 220 0.07 -25.00 -6.70
C LEU A 220 0.63 -23.58 -6.64
N LEU A 221 1.95 -23.42 -6.69
CA LEU A 221 2.61 -22.11 -6.63
C LEU A 221 2.71 -21.43 -7.99
N ASP A 222 2.38 -22.13 -9.07
CA ASP A 222 2.41 -21.56 -10.41
C ASP A 222 1.43 -20.38 -10.52
N GLY A 223 1.88 -19.29 -11.13
CA GLY A 223 1.11 -18.06 -11.25
C GLY A 223 0.91 -17.25 -9.95
N VAL A 224 1.11 -17.81 -8.76
CA VAL A 224 0.84 -17.12 -7.48
C VAL A 224 1.79 -15.94 -7.27
N GLY A 225 1.23 -14.74 -7.14
CA GLY A 225 1.97 -13.51 -6.86
C GLY A 225 1.62 -12.88 -5.51
N PRO A 226 2.38 -11.86 -5.07
CA PRO A 226 2.10 -11.11 -3.85
C PRO A 226 0.66 -10.59 -3.75
N GLU A 227 0.09 -10.16 -4.87
CA GLU A 227 -1.28 -9.70 -5.03
C GLU A 227 -2.30 -10.77 -4.64
N HIS A 228 -2.14 -11.97 -5.20
CA HIS A 228 -3.00 -13.13 -4.94
C HIS A 228 -2.98 -13.50 -3.46
N VAL A 229 -1.79 -13.57 -2.86
CA VAL A 229 -1.61 -13.85 -1.43
C VAL A 229 -2.34 -12.82 -0.55
N ILE A 230 -2.24 -11.54 -0.89
CA ILE A 230 -2.89 -10.48 -0.12
C ILE A 230 -4.41 -10.60 -0.24
N ASP A 231 -4.93 -10.78 -1.45
CA ASP A 231 -6.37 -10.90 -1.69
C ASP A 231 -6.95 -12.15 -1.00
N ASP A 232 -6.27 -13.29 -1.07
CA ASP A 232 -6.64 -14.53 -0.36
C ASP A 232 -6.75 -14.31 1.15
N VAL A 233 -5.76 -13.64 1.75
CA VAL A 233 -5.78 -13.33 3.18
C VAL A 233 -6.90 -12.35 3.51
N LEU A 234 -7.10 -11.30 2.72
CA LEU A 234 -8.16 -10.32 2.95
C LEU A 234 -9.57 -10.92 2.83
N ASN A 235 -9.74 -11.94 2.00
CA ASN A 235 -11.01 -12.67 1.86
C ASN A 235 -11.22 -13.70 2.98
N THR A 236 -10.14 -14.20 3.58
CA THR A 236 -10.20 -15.18 4.67
C THR A 236 -10.46 -14.53 6.03
N VAL A 237 -9.89 -13.35 6.28
CA VAL A 237 -9.99 -12.68 7.59
C VAL A 237 -11.35 -12.00 7.74
N THR A 238 -12.08 -12.37 8.80
CA THR A 238 -13.38 -11.77 9.13
C THR A 238 -13.26 -10.28 9.42
N VAL A 239 -14.05 -9.47 8.72
CA VAL A 239 -14.14 -8.02 8.93
C VAL A 239 -14.93 -7.76 10.24
N PRO A 240 -14.47 -6.84 11.11
CA PRO A 240 -15.23 -6.45 12.29
C PRO A 240 -16.53 -5.75 11.89
N ILE A 241 -17.60 -5.99 12.66
CA ILE A 241 -18.95 -5.44 12.45
C ILE A 241 -19.07 -4.08 13.14
#